data_AF-Q4W2Q8-F1
#
_entry.id   AF-Q4W2Q8-F1
#
_cell.length_a   1.000
_cell.length_b   1.000
_cell.length_c   1.000
_cell.angle_alpha   90.00
_cell.angle_beta   90.00
_cell.angle_gamma   90.00
#
_symmetry.space_group_name_H-M   'P 1'
#
loop_
_entity.id
_entity.type
_entity.pdbx_description
1 polymer ?
#
loop_
_entity_poly.entity_id
_entity_poly.type
_entity_poly.pdbx_seq_one_letter_code
_entity_poly.pdbx_strand_id
1 'polypeptide(L)' 'MGSQIVLTHSNKDVQALNEAIREARKERGELRGSARFESEKGGREFAPGDRIVFLKNDNSRRIKNKII' A
#
# COMPACT_ATOMS: atom_id res chain seq x y z
N MET A 1 -14.42 12.98 -2.48
CA MET A 1 -13.44 12.04 -1.90
C MET A 1 -12.05 12.58 -2.15
N GLY A 2 -11.27 12.85 -1.11
CA GLY A 2 -9.90 13.37 -1.23
C GLY A 2 -8.86 12.24 -1.26
N SER A 3 -7.82 12.39 -2.07
CA SER A 3 -6.57 11.65 -1.91
C SER A 3 -5.70 12.37 -0.89
N GLN A 4 -5.22 11.65 0.12
CA GLN A 4 -4.27 12.16 1.10
C GLN A 4 -2.98 11.34 0.98
N ILE A 5 -1.85 12.04 0.90
CA ILE A 5 -0.51 11.45 0.97
C ILE A 5 0.11 11.97 2.26
N VAL A 6 0.73 11.08 3.03
CA VAL A 6 1.50 11.46 4.21
C VAL A 6 2.98 11.20 3.93
N LEU A 7 3.81 12.19 4.24
CA LEU A 7 5.25 12.16 4.00
C LEU A 7 5.97 12.10 5.34
N THR A 8 7.00 11.25 5.43
CA THR A 8 7.87 11.13 6.61
C THR A 8 9.32 11.03 6.16
N HIS A 9 10.27 11.30 7.06
CA HIS A 9 11.69 11.37 6.71
C HIS A 9 12.40 10.00 6.76
N SER A 10 11.75 8.93 7.21
CA SER A 10 12.35 7.60 7.37
C SER A 10 11.43 6.48 6.91
N ASN A 11 11.99 5.47 6.26
CA ASN A 11 11.28 4.25 5.87
C ASN A 11 10.64 3.52 7.06
N LYS A 12 11.25 3.60 8.26
CA LYS A 12 10.67 3.03 9.49
C LYS A 12 9.37 3.75 9.87
N ASP A 13 9.36 5.07 9.77
CA ASP A 13 8.18 5.88 10.09
C ASP A 13 7.10 5.71 9.01
N VAL A 14 7.50 5.60 7.74
CA VAL A 14 6.59 5.23 6.65
C VAL A 14 5.91 3.89 6.93
N GLN A 15 6.68 2.88 7.38
CA GLN A 15 6.12 1.57 7.69
C GLN A 15 5.10 1.63 8.83
N ALA A 16 5.49 2.21 9.97
CA ALA A 16 4.63 2.33 11.14
C ALA A 16 3.33 3.10 10.81
N LEU A 17 3.45 4.18 10.04
CA LEU A 17 2.29 4.98 9.64
C LEU A 17 1.36 4.23 8.67
N ASN A 18 1.92 3.52 7.69
CA ASN A 18 1.13 2.73 6.75
C ASN A 18 0.35 1.62 7.47
N GLU A 19 0.96 0.96 8.46
CA GLU A 19 0.31 -0.05 9.29
C GLU A 19 -0.84 0.56 10.10
N ALA A 20 -0.59 1.66 10.82
CA ALA A 20 -1.61 2.34 11.62
C ALA A 20 -2.80 2.84 10.78
N ILE A 21 -2.54 3.45 9.62
CA ILE A 21 -3.59 3.91 8.69
C ILE A 21 -4.40 2.72 8.19
N ARG A 22 -3.73 1.60 7.84
CA ARG A 22 -4.41 0.42 7.32
C ARG A 22 -5.31 -0.22 8.35
N GLU A 23 -4.85 -0.37 9.60
CA GLU A 23 -5.69 -0.88 10.70
C GLU A 23 -6.91 0.00 10.93
N ALA A 24 -6.74 1.33 11.01
CA ALA A 24 -7.87 2.24 11.17
C ALA A 24 -8.89 2.14 10.01
N ARG A 25 -8.44 1.83 8.78
CA ARG A 25 -9.33 1.61 7.63
C ARG A 25 -10.06 0.27 7.70
N LYS A 26 -9.42 -0.78 8.22
CA LYS A 26 -10.08 -2.07 8.48
C LYS A 26 -11.17 -1.92 9.53
N GLU A 27 -10.91 -1.21 10.62
CA GLU A 27 -11.89 -0.95 11.69
C GLU A 27 -13.13 -0.21 11.18
N ARG A 28 -12.95 0.73 10.24
CA ARG A 28 -14.06 1.42 9.55
C ARG A 28 -14.76 0.56 8.49
N GLY A 29 -14.31 -0.68 8.29
CA GLY A 29 -14.88 -1.60 7.31
C GLY A 29 -14.56 -1.27 5.86
N GLU A 30 -13.59 -0.37 5.61
CA GLU A 30 -13.20 0.05 4.26
C GLU A 30 -12.34 -0.99 3.53
N LEU A 31 -11.71 -1.89 4.28
CA LEU A 31 -10.83 -2.94 3.76
C LEU A 31 -11.41 -4.30 4.16
N ARG A 32 -11.95 -5.05 3.19
CA ARG A 32 -12.56 -6.37 3.40
C ARG A 32 -12.04 -7.38 2.38
N GLY A 33 -11.87 -8.63 2.78
CA GLY A 33 -11.41 -9.71 1.91
C GLY A 33 -9.93 -9.57 1.54
N SER A 34 -9.04 -9.59 2.52
CA SER A 34 -7.60 -9.55 2.27
C SER A 34 -7.10 -10.87 1.65
N ALA A 35 -6.11 -10.75 0.78
CA ALA A 35 -5.36 -11.85 0.19
C ALA A 35 -3.85 -11.57 0.34
N ARG A 36 -3.07 -12.64 0.51
CA ARG A 36 -1.62 -12.56 0.61
C ARG A 36 -0.98 -12.69 -0.78
N PHE A 37 -0.06 -11.79 -1.09
CA PHE A 37 0.69 -11.75 -2.35
C PHE A 37 2.18 -11.79 -2.05
N GLU A 38 2.93 -12.56 -2.84
CA GLU A 38 4.39 -12.54 -2.78
C GLU A 38 4.94 -11.27 -3.45
N SER A 39 5.87 -10.61 -2.76
CA SER A 39 6.60 -9.46 -3.27
C SER A 39 8.11 -9.68 -3.11
N GLU A 40 8.93 -8.87 -3.78
CA GLU A 40 10.39 -8.94 -3.62
C GLU A 40 10.87 -8.77 -2.17
N LYS A 41 10.06 -8.13 -1.32
CA LYS A 41 10.33 -7.94 0.12
C LYS A 41 9.63 -8.98 1.00
N GLY A 42 9.11 -10.05 0.40
CA GLY A 42 8.33 -11.11 1.06
C GLY A 42 6.82 -10.96 0.92
N GLY A 43 6.09 -11.94 1.43
CA GLY A 43 4.63 -11.98 1.37
C GLY A 43 3.95 -10.83 2.11
N ARG A 44 3.06 -10.11 1.43
CA ARG A 44 2.30 -8.96 1.94
C ARG A 44 0.80 -9.15 1.69
N GLU A 45 -0.03 -8.77 2.66
CA GLU A 45 -1.47 -8.80 2.51
C GLU A 45 -1.99 -7.54 1.82
N PHE A 46 -2.96 -7.69 0.93
CA PHE A 46 -3.70 -6.60 0.28
C PHE A 46 -5.20 -6.90 0.30
N ALA A 47 -6.03 -5.86 0.41
CA ALA A 47 -7.48 -5.93 0.34
C ALA A 47 -8.01 -4.93 -0.70
N PRO A 48 -9.16 -5.21 -1.33
CA PRO A 48 -9.92 -4.20 -2.07
C PRO A 48 -10.01 -2.89 -1.30
N GLY A 49 -9.62 -1.80 -1.95
CA GLY A 49 -9.57 -0.46 -1.35
C GLY A 49 -8.20 -0.07 -0.78
N ASP A 50 -7.21 -0.96 -0.72
CA ASP A 50 -5.83 -0.58 -0.41
C ASP A 50 -5.28 0.38 -1.49
N ARG A 51 -4.53 1.40 -1.06
CA ARG A 51 -3.77 2.29 -1.94
C ARG A 51 -2.33 1.81 -1.96
N ILE A 52 -1.79 1.52 -3.14
CA ILE A 52 -0.47 0.90 -3.29
C ILE A 52 0.41 1.73 -4.20
N VAL A 53 1.69 1.84 -3.84
CA VAL A 53 2.72 2.42 -4.69
C VAL A 53 3.65 1.32 -5.16
N PHE A 54 3.90 1.29 -6.47
CA PHE A 54 4.92 0.43 -7.05
C PHE A 54 6.30 1.00 -6.73
N LEU A 55 7.23 0.11 -6.34
CA LEU A 55 8.59 0.49 -5.98
C LEU A 55 9.56 0.39 -7.16
N LYS A 56 9.18 -0.31 -8.24
CA LYS A 56 9.98 -0.50 -9.45
C LYS A 56 9.08 -0.48 -10.69
N ASN A 57 9.63 0.06 -11.79
CA ASN A 57 9.03 -0.08 -13.11
C ASN A 57 9.35 -1.46 -13.67
N ASP A 58 8.34 -2.13 -14.22
CA ASP A 58 8.54 -3.29 -15.08
C ASP A 58 8.12 -2.91 -16.51
N ASN A 59 9.12 -2.65 -17.35
CA ASN A 59 8.92 -2.25 -18.74
C ASN A 59 8.36 -3.39 -19.61
N SER A 60 8.48 -4.66 -19.19
CA SER A 60 7.89 -5.80 -19.89
C SER A 60 6.37 -5.91 -19.69
N ARG A 61 5.87 -5.40 -18.55
CA ARG A 61 4.44 -5.42 -18.18
C ARG A 61 3.72 -4.07 -18.34
N ARG A 62 4.36 -3.07 -18.98
CA ARG A 62 3.86 -1.66 -19.08
C ARG A 62 3.52 -1.02 -17.72
N ILE A 63 4.16 -1.45 -16.63
CA ILE A 63 3.95 -0.87 -15.29
C ILE A 63 4.97 0.25 -15.09
N LYS A 64 4.49 1.49 -15.05
CA LYS A 64 5.30 2.67 -14.70
C LYS A 64 5.05 3.01 -13.23
N ASN A 65 6.08 3.42 -12.50
CA ASN A 65 6.00 4.03 -11.17
C ASN A 65 5.12 5.24 -11.31
N LYS A 66 3.85 5.04 -11.01
CA LYS A 66 2.86 6.08 -10.90
C LYS A 66 2.07 5.78 -9.65
N ILE A 67 1.81 6.84 -8.90
CA ILE A 67 0.85 6.85 -7.81
C ILE A 67 -0.50 6.57 -8.48
N ILE A 68 -1.14 5.46 -8.14
CA ILE A 68 -2.54 5.15 -8.48
C ILE A 68 -3.35 5.30 -7.19
#